data_AF-A0AAV9A5W1-F1
#
_entry.id   AF-A0AAV9A5W1-F1
#
_cell.length_a   1.000
_cell.length_b   1.000
_cell.length_c   1.000
_cell.angle_alpha   90.00
_cell.angle_beta   90.00
_cell.angle_gamma   90.00
#
_symmetry.space_group_name_H-M   'P 1'
#
loop_
_entity.id
_entity.type
_entity.pdbx_description
1 polymer ?
#
loop_
_entity_poly.entity_id
_entity_poly.type
_entity_poly.pdbx_seq_one_letter_code
_entity_poly.pdbx_strand_id
1 'polypeptide(L)'
;MELVTGKKPIELEFRDNNDIVTWIFSQMTNRENLLSVVDPKIPQHLREDAIKALRIGVLYTARLPRLRPSMLTVVHTLEDAKTTRVRLD
;
A
#
# COMPACT_ATOMS: atom_id res chain seq x y z
N MET A 1 2.80 -4.26 1.44
CA MET A 1 1.46 -4.69 0.99
C MET A 1 0.85 -5.66 2.00
N GLU A 2 1.59 -6.68 2.41
CA GLU A 2 1.18 -7.63 3.47
C GLU A 2 0.73 -6.90 4.75
N LEU A 3 1.52 -5.94 5.24
CA LEU A 3 1.18 -5.16 6.44
C LEU A 3 -0.14 -4.37 6.35
N VAL A 4 -0.51 -3.89 5.17
CA VAL A 4 -1.75 -3.09 4.99
C VAL A 4 -2.97 -3.99 4.85
N THR A 5 -2.78 -5.19 4.28
CA THR A 5 -3.88 -6.08 3.89
C THR A 5 -4.10 -7.23 4.87
N GLY A 6 -3.10 -7.55 5.70
CA GLY A 6 -3.08 -8.73 6.55
C GLY A 6 -2.86 -10.04 5.78
N LYS A 7 -2.58 -9.96 4.48
CA LYS A 7 -2.49 -11.10 3.56
C LYS A 7 -1.06 -11.50 3.28
N LYS A 8 -0.84 -12.78 2.97
CA LYS A 8 0.45 -13.33 2.52
C LYS A 8 0.76 -12.89 1.09
N PRO A 9 2.03 -12.97 0.64
CA PRO A 9 2.39 -12.61 -0.73
C PRO A 9 1.68 -13.42 -1.81
N ILE A 10 1.30 -14.66 -1.48
CA ILE A 10 0.58 -15.60 -2.35
C ILE A 10 -0.62 -16.15 -1.57
N GLU A 11 -1.83 -15.96 -2.08
CA GLU A 11 -3.08 -16.48 -1.51
C GLU A 11 -4.04 -16.95 -2.60
N LEU A 12 -4.89 -17.94 -2.27
CA LEU A 12 -5.87 -18.51 -3.21
C LEU A 12 -6.92 -17.49 -3.68
N GLU A 13 -7.25 -16.51 -2.84
CA GLU A 13 -8.26 -15.49 -3.14
C GLU A 13 -7.84 -14.54 -4.27
N PHE A 14 -6.55 -14.48 -4.60
CA PHE A 14 -6.03 -13.62 -5.66
C PHE A 14 -6.43 -14.13 -7.07
N ARG A 15 -6.88 -15.39 -7.16
CA ARG A 15 -7.37 -16.05 -8.38
C ARG A 15 -6.35 -15.94 -9.51
N ASP A 16 -6.69 -15.21 -10.57
CA ASP A 16 -5.84 -15.02 -11.76
C ASP A 16 -4.64 -14.10 -11.48
N ASN A 17 -4.64 -13.39 -10.35
CA ASN A 17 -3.49 -12.62 -9.91
C ASN A 17 -2.55 -13.55 -9.14
N ASN A 18 -1.38 -13.85 -9.72
CA ASN A 18 -0.44 -14.80 -9.14
C ASN A 18 0.15 -14.39 -7.79
N ASP A 19 0.14 -13.09 -7.47
CA ASP A 19 0.75 -12.52 -6.27
C ASP A 19 0.00 -11.27 -5.79
N ILE A 20 0.31 -10.87 -4.55
CA ILE A 20 -0.27 -9.71 -3.89
C ILE A 20 -0.03 -8.40 -4.67
N VAL A 21 1.06 -8.30 -5.43
CA VAL A 21 1.38 -7.09 -6.19
C VAL A 21 0.40 -6.92 -7.34
N THR A 22 0.26 -7.97 -8.15
CA THR A 22 -0.66 -8.01 -9.30
C THR A 22 -2.10 -7.88 -8.81
N TRP A 23 -2.43 -8.54 -7.70
CA TRP A 23 -3.75 -8.43 -7.08
C TRP A 23 -4.04 -7.00 -6.64
N ILE A 24 -3.15 -6.34 -5.89
CA ILE A 24 -3.36 -4.95 -5.45
C ILE A 24 -3.51 -4.00 -6.64
N PHE A 25 -2.74 -4.18 -7.71
CA PHE A 25 -2.92 -3.42 -8.95
C PHE A 25 -4.34 -3.55 -9.53
N SER A 26 -4.92 -4.76 -9.49
CA SER A 26 -6.31 -4.99 -9.93
C SER A 26 -7.36 -4.29 -9.04
N GLN A 27 -7.03 -4.06 -7.76
CA GLN A 27 -7.93 -3.40 -6.81
C GLN A 27 -7.86 -1.87 -6.87
N MET A 28 -6.86 -1.30 -7.56
CA MET A 28 -6.65 0.16 -7.67
C MET A 28 -7.62 0.87 -8.64
N THR A 29 -8.70 0.22 -9.06
CA THR A 29 -9.70 0.78 -9.97
C THR A 29 -10.50 1.93 -9.36
N ASN A 30 -10.82 1.85 -8.06
CA ASN A 30 -11.50 2.92 -7.33
C ASN A 30 -11.12 2.92 -5.84
N ARG A 31 -11.56 3.96 -5.14
CA ARG A 31 -11.26 4.16 -3.73
C ARG A 31 -11.95 3.15 -2.80
N GLU A 32 -13.15 2.72 -3.13
CA GLU A 32 -13.93 1.77 -2.31
C GLU A 32 -13.26 0.38 -2.29
N ASN A 33 -12.79 -0.08 -3.45
CA ASN A 33 -11.99 -1.30 -3.58
C ASN A 33 -10.69 -1.21 -2.78
N LEU A 34 -10.02 -0.05 -2.78
CA LEU A 34 -8.82 0.15 -1.96
C LEU A 34 -9.10 0.15 -0.46
N LEU A 35 -10.28 0.60 -0.03
CA LEU A 35 -10.69 0.54 1.37
C LEU A 35 -11.04 -0.89 1.80
N SER A 36 -11.60 -1.71 0.90
CA SER A 36 -11.98 -3.09 1.20
C SER A 36 -10.79 -4.03 1.36
N VAL A 37 -9.63 -3.71 0.78
CA VAL A 37 -8.40 -4.50 0.95
C VAL A 37 -7.65 -4.21 2.24
N VAL A 38 -7.99 -3.14 2.98
CA VAL A 38 -7.30 -2.79 4.23
C VAL A 38 -7.69 -3.78 5.32
N ASP A 39 -6.69 -4.31 6.03
CA ASP A 39 -6.90 -5.26 7.14
C ASP A 39 -7.91 -4.67 8.14
N PRO A 40 -8.99 -5.41 8.47
CA PRO A 40 -10.00 -4.94 9.42
C PRO A 40 -9.43 -4.58 10.80
N LYS A 41 -8.26 -5.14 11.18
CA LYS A 41 -7.55 -4.82 12.42
C LYS A 41 -6.95 -3.41 12.43
N ILE A 42 -6.81 -2.76 11.28
CA ILE A 42 -6.36 -1.37 11.19
C ILE A 42 -7.52 -0.43 11.63
N PRO A 43 -7.32 0.39 12.68
CA PRO A 43 -8.31 1.36 13.13
C PRO A 43 -8.83 2.25 12.00
N GLN A 44 -10.13 2.57 12.02
CA GLN A 44 -10.76 3.34 10.94
C GLN A 44 -10.04 4.67 10.65
N HIS A 45 -9.58 5.37 11.69
CA HIS A 45 -8.85 6.63 11.58
C HIS A 45 -7.42 6.50 10.99
N LEU A 46 -6.92 5.28 10.79
CA LEU A 46 -5.62 4.98 10.15
C LEU A 46 -5.76 4.43 8.73
N ARG A 47 -6.97 4.08 8.29
CA ARG A 47 -7.17 3.40 7.00
C ARG A 47 -6.73 4.24 5.80
N GLU A 48 -6.92 5.55 5.87
CA GLU A 48 -6.43 6.47 4.83
C GLU A 48 -4.91 6.46 4.70
N ASP A 49 -4.20 6.48 5.82
CA ASP A 49 -2.75 6.46 5.82
C ASP A 49 -2.22 5.09 5.39
N ALA A 50 -2.93 4.01 5.73
CA ALA A 50 -2.64 2.67 5.22
C ALA A 50 -2.79 2.60 3.68
N ILE A 51 -3.83 3.23 3.11
CA ILE A 51 -4.00 3.31 1.64
C ILE A 51 -2.89 4.14 1.00
N LYS A 52 -2.48 5.26 1.60
CA LYS A 52 -1.34 6.05 1.11
C LYS A 52 -0.06 5.20 1.09
N ALA A 53 0.23 4.49 2.18
CA ALA A 53 1.36 3.57 2.26
C ALA A 53 1.28 2.46 1.20
N LEU A 54 0.08 1.94 0.92
CA LEU A 54 -0.14 0.93 -0.12
C LEU A 54 0.15 1.46 -1.52
N ARG A 55 -0.30 2.68 -1.84
CA ARG A 55 -0.02 3.37 -3.12
C ARG A 55 1.48 3.59 -3.32
N ILE A 56 2.16 4.02 -2.26
CA ILE A 56 3.62 4.17 -2.25
C ILE A 56 4.29 2.81 -2.50
N GLY A 57 3.83 1.76 -1.81
CA GLY A 57 4.37 0.39 -1.96
C GLY A 57 4.27 -0.16 -3.38
N VAL A 58 3.23 0.21 -4.14
CA VAL A 58 3.10 -0.17 -5.56
C VAL A 58 4.24 0.37 -6.42
N LEU A 59 4.74 1.57 -6.14
CA LEU A 59 5.87 2.14 -6.87
C LEU A 59 7.16 1.32 -6.67
N TYR A 60 7.31 0.68 -5.51
CA TYR A 60 8.49 -0.13 -5.18
C TYR A 60 8.51 -1.46 -5.93
N THR A 61 7.33 -1.90 -6.35
CA THR A 61 7.13 -3.12 -7.13
C THR A 61 7.05 -2.86 -8.63
N ALA A 62 7.49 -1.68 -9.10
CA ALA A 62 7.49 -1.36 -10.53
C ALA A 62 8.23 -2.44 -11.34
N ARG A 63 7.61 -2.89 -12.43
CA ARG A 63 8.19 -3.95 -13.28
C ARG A 63 9.54 -3.55 -13.86
N LEU A 64 9.71 -2.27 -14.18
CA LEU A 64 10.97 -1.72 -14.67
C LEU A 64 11.85 -1.29 -13.48
N PRO A 65 13.04 -1.88 -13.28
CA PRO A 65 13.90 -1.58 -12.14
C PRO A 65 14.25 -0.08 -12.03
N ARG A 66 14.47 0.60 -13.16
CA ARG A 66 14.79 2.04 -13.21
C ARG A 66 13.69 2.96 -12.70
N LEU A 67 12.44 2.48 -12.61
CA LEU A 67 11.30 3.24 -12.10
C LEU A 67 11.10 3.02 -10.59
N ARG A 68 11.80 2.05 -10.00
CA ARG A 68 11.73 1.83 -8.55
C ARG A 68 12.51 2.93 -7.86
N PRO A 69 11.91 3.63 -6.89
CA PRO A 69 12.65 4.62 -6.11
C PRO A 69 13.72 3.94 -5.26
N SER A 70 14.75 4.71 -4.91
CA SER A 70 15.78 4.26 -3.97
C SER A 70 15.19 4.07 -2.56
N MET A 71 15.80 3.22 -1.74
CA MET A 71 15.40 3.09 -0.33
C MET A 71 15.51 4.40 0.45
N LEU A 72 16.39 5.32 0.06
CA LEU A 72 16.46 6.66 0.64
C LEU A 72 15.17 7.45 0.35
N THR A 73 14.76 7.48 -0.91
CA THR A 73 13.51 8.13 -1.33
C THR A 73 12.29 7.50 -0.65
N VAL A 74 12.31 6.17 -0.46
CA VAL A 74 11.27 5.43 0.25
C VAL A 74 11.12 5.94 1.69
N VAL A 75 12.22 6.02 2.44
CA VAL A 75 12.23 6.47 3.82
C VAL A 75 11.70 7.89 3.93
N HIS A 76 12.21 8.83 3.12
CA HIS A 76 11.73 10.21 3.13
C HIS A 76 10.23 10.33 2.81
N THR A 77 9.73 9.60 1.80
CA THR A 77 8.31 9.63 1.45
C THR A 77 7.43 9.12 2.60
N LEU A 78 7.90 8.11 3.34
CA LEU A 78 7.18 7.56 4.49
C LEU A 78 7.26 8.48 5.72
N GLU A 79 8.37 9.18 5.92
CA GLU A 79 8.51 10.21 6.97
C GLU A 79 7.61 11.41 6.72
N ASP A 80 7.54 11.89 5.47
CA ASP A 80 6.62 12.97 5.09
C ASP A 80 5.16 12.59 5.33
N ALA A 81 4.80 11.32 5.07
CA ALA A 81 3.48 10.78 5.37
C ALA A 81 3.16 10.75 6.89
N LYS A 82 4.17 10.65 7.77
CA LYS A 82 3.99 10.82 9.23
C LYS A 82 3.77 12.28 9.60
N THR A 83 4.45 13.20 8.91
CA THR A 83 4.48 14.62 9.26
C THR A 83 3.15 15.35 9.09
N THR A 84 2.15 14.76 8.44
CA THR A 84 0.80 15.33 8.36
C THR A 84 0.04 15.31 9.70
N ARG A 85 0.57 14.66 10.76
CA ARG A 85 -0.09 14.56 12.08
C ARG A 85 0.59 15.33 13.22
N VAL A 86 1.73 16.00 12.98
CA VAL A 86 2.52 16.68 14.03
C VAL A 86 2.71 18.18 13.73
N ARG A 87 1.69 18.82 13.13
CA ARG A 87 1.62 20.29 13.06
C ARG A 87 0.24 20.75 13.51
N LEU A 88 -0.09 20.40 14.74
CA LEU A 88 -1.19 20.99 15.50
C LEU A 88 -0.61 21.37 16.86
N ASP A 89 0.31 22.32 16.79
CA ASP A 89 0.90 23.07 17.89
C ASP A 89 1.22 24.47 17.36
#